data_AF-A0A3A4RM38-F1
#
_entry.id   AF-A0A3A4RM38-F1
#
_cell.length_a   1.000
_cell.length_b   1.000
_cell.length_c   1.000
_cell.angle_alpha   90.00
_cell.angle_beta   90.00
_cell.angle_gamma   90.00
#
_symmetry.space_group_name_H-M   'P 1'
#
loop_
_entity.id
_entity.type
_entity.pdbx_description
1 polymer ?
#
loop_
_entity_poly.entity_id
_entity_poly.type
_entity_poly.pdbx_seq_one_letter_code
_entity_poly.pdbx_strand_id
1 'polypeptide(L)'
;MTIRDQMKADLVSAIKEKDEERKNAIRVALGEFGRIDKKDLDHEETVRILKKLIKSEKEMLEAKGISDDSMFIRILEHYLPKLASKDEICEWIRQNIDFSQFKNKMQAMKPIMSYFGSSADGNIVKQILQEL
;
A
#
# COMPACT_ATOMS: atom_id res chain seq x y z
N MET A 1 16.16 -0.92 7.38
CA MET A 1 16.26 -1.01 5.90
C MET A 1 15.03 -0.38 5.30
N THR A 2 15.17 0.34 4.17
CA THR A 2 14.00 0.85 3.42
C THR A 2 13.37 -0.26 2.58
N ILE A 3 12.13 -0.07 2.10
CA ILE A 3 11.50 -1.00 1.14
C ILE A 3 12.41 -1.19 -0.09
N ARG A 4 12.97 -0.10 -0.61
CA ARG A 4 13.89 -0.14 -1.76
C ARG A 4 15.13 -1.00 -1.47
N ASP A 5 15.72 -0.89 -0.28
CA ASP A 5 16.90 -1.69 0.09
C ASP A 5 16.54 -3.18 0.26
N GLN A 6 15.38 -3.46 0.86
CA GLN A 6 14.87 -4.83 0.99
C GLN A 6 14.64 -5.46 -0.38
N MET A 7 13.98 -4.75 -1.30
CA MET A 7 13.75 -5.23 -2.66
C MET A 7 15.05 -5.48 -3.41
N LYS A 8 16.10 -4.65 -3.23
CA LYS A 8 17.42 -4.91 -3.82
C LYS A 8 18.06 -6.18 -3.27
N ALA A 9 17.99 -6.41 -1.95
CA ALA A 9 18.51 -7.62 -1.34
C ALA A 9 17.75 -8.87 -1.83
N ASP A 10 16.42 -8.79 -1.86
CA ASP A 10 15.56 -9.87 -2.31
C ASP A 10 15.73 -10.18 -3.80
N LEU A 11 16.03 -9.19 -4.64
CA LEU A 11 16.36 -9.41 -6.04
C LEU A 11 17.60 -10.30 -6.19
N VAL A 12 18.62 -10.08 -5.36
CA VAL A 12 19.83 -10.91 -5.37
C VAL A 12 19.50 -12.33 -4.96
N SER A 13 18.66 -12.52 -3.93
CA SER A 13 18.21 -13.85 -3.50
C SER A 13 17.40 -14.55 -4.59
N ALA A 14 16.43 -13.86 -5.21
CA ALA A 14 15.60 -14.42 -6.29
C ALA A 14 16.45 -14.88 -7.50
N ILE A 15 17.51 -14.14 -7.84
CA ILE A 15 18.46 -14.54 -8.90
C ILE A 15 19.19 -15.84 -8.53
N LYS A 16 19.66 -15.97 -7.29
CA LYS A 16 20.36 -17.17 -6.82
C LYS A 16 19.44 -18.39 -6.78
N GLU A 17 18.20 -18.19 -6.35
CA GLU A 17 17.15 -19.21 -6.25
C GLU A 17 16.53 -19.56 -7.61
N LYS A 18 16.84 -18.79 -8.66
CA LYS A 18 16.21 -18.89 -9.99
C LYS A 18 14.70 -18.72 -9.95
N ASP A 19 14.21 -17.89 -9.02
CA ASP A 19 12.82 -17.48 -8.90
C ASP A 19 12.54 -16.37 -9.92
N GLU A 20 12.13 -16.77 -11.11
CA GLU A 20 11.89 -15.85 -12.24
C GLU A 20 10.72 -14.89 -11.97
N GLU A 21 9.65 -15.34 -11.32
CA GLU A 21 8.47 -14.51 -11.03
C GLU A 21 8.80 -13.41 -10.03
N ARG A 22 9.44 -13.77 -8.91
CA ARG A 22 9.89 -12.81 -7.89
C ARG A 22 10.91 -11.84 -8.45
N LYS A 23 11.89 -12.34 -9.20
CA LYS A 23 12.89 -11.49 -9.86
C LYS A 23 12.24 -10.46 -10.78
N ASN A 24 11.29 -10.88 -11.62
CA ASN A 24 10.65 -9.99 -12.59
C ASN A 24 9.77 -8.94 -11.90
N ALA A 25 8.96 -9.35 -10.92
CA ALA A 25 8.13 -8.42 -10.14
C ALA A 25 8.96 -7.34 -9.44
N ILE A 26 10.06 -7.74 -8.78
CA ILE A 26 10.95 -6.82 -8.09
C ILE A 26 11.62 -5.85 -9.07
N ARG A 27 12.07 -6.33 -10.24
CA ARG A 27 12.69 -5.46 -11.26
C ARG A 27 11.75 -4.40 -11.79
N VAL A 28 10.48 -4.74 -12.02
CA VAL A 28 9.46 -3.76 -12.43
C VAL A 28 9.32 -2.66 -11.37
N ALA A 29 9.15 -3.03 -10.10
CA ALA A 29 9.03 -2.06 -9.02
C ALA A 29 10.27 -1.18 -8.85
N LEU A 30 11.48 -1.76 -8.87
CA LEU A 30 12.74 -1.01 -8.81
C LEU A 30 12.90 -0.07 -10.03
N GLY A 31 12.42 -0.49 -11.21
CA GLY A 31 12.38 0.34 -12.40
C GLY A 31 11.49 1.57 -12.22
N GLU A 32 10.28 1.41 -11.67
CA GLU A 32 9.40 2.54 -11.36
C GLU A 32 10.00 3.47 -10.30
N PHE A 33 10.70 2.93 -9.30
CA PHE A 33 11.42 3.76 -8.33
C PHE A 33 12.51 4.61 -8.97
N GLY A 34 13.17 4.10 -10.01
CA GLY A 34 14.24 4.81 -10.73
C GLY A 34 13.75 5.90 -11.68
N ARG A 35 12.45 5.92 -12.02
CA ARG A 35 11.84 6.97 -12.87
C ARG A 35 11.53 8.25 -12.12
N ILE A 36 11.53 8.21 -10.79
CA ILE A 36 11.31 9.40 -9.98
C ILE A 36 12.64 10.12 -9.86
N ASP A 37 12.67 11.38 -10.28
CA ASP A 37 13.84 12.26 -10.20
C ASP A 37 14.09 12.73 -8.76
N LYS A 38 14.24 11.75 -7.86
CA LYS A 38 14.48 11.93 -6.43
C LYS A 38 15.46 10.87 -5.99
N LYS A 39 16.61 11.32 -5.48
CA LYS A 39 17.70 10.45 -5.02
C LYS A 39 17.21 9.51 -3.90
N ASP A 40 16.45 10.07 -2.97
CA ASP A 40 15.90 9.37 -1.81
C ASP A 40 14.37 9.39 -1.87
N LEU A 41 13.78 8.25 -2.29
CA LEU A 41 12.35 8.04 -2.12
C LEU A 41 12.06 7.76 -0.66
N ASP A 42 11.09 8.48 -0.11
CA ASP A 42 10.62 8.22 1.24
C ASP A 42 9.72 6.97 1.29
N HIS A 43 9.44 6.51 2.51
CA HIS A 43 8.67 5.29 2.73
C HIS A 43 7.27 5.39 2.10
N GLU A 44 6.59 6.51 2.30
CA GLU A 44 5.23 6.75 1.78
C GLU A 44 5.20 6.79 0.24
N GLU A 45 6.21 7.38 -0.39
CA GLU A 45 6.36 7.38 -1.84
C GLU A 45 6.57 5.95 -2.37
N THR A 46 7.46 5.16 -1.75
CA THR A 46 7.66 3.76 -2.17
C THR A 46 6.38 2.94 -2.07
N VAL A 47 5.65 3.08 -0.96
CA VAL A 47 4.36 2.41 -0.78
C VAL A 47 3.33 2.87 -1.83
N ARG A 48 3.27 4.17 -2.11
CA ARG A 48 2.35 4.72 -3.12
C ARG A 48 2.60 4.15 -4.51
N ILE A 49 3.86 4.01 -4.91
CA ILE A 49 4.23 3.43 -6.22
C ILE A 49 3.83 1.96 -6.28
N LEU A 50 4.13 1.19 -5.24
CA LEU A 50 3.74 -0.23 -5.16
C LEU A 50 2.22 -0.40 -5.24
N LYS A 51 1.45 0.39 -4.48
CA LYS A 51 -0.01 0.40 -4.56
C LYS A 51 -0.53 0.74 -5.97
N LYS A 52 0.12 1.68 -6.66
CA LYS A 52 -0.23 2.03 -8.04
C LYS A 52 0.02 0.87 -9.01
N LEU A 53 1.15 0.19 -8.88
CA LEU A 53 1.47 -1.00 -9.67
C LEU A 53 0.45 -2.12 -9.45
N ILE A 54 0.13 -2.43 -8.18
CA ILE A 54 -0.88 -3.42 -7.82
C ILE A 54 -2.24 -3.04 -8.43
N LYS A 55 -2.65 -1.77 -8.31
CA LYS A 55 -3.92 -1.29 -8.87
C LYS A 55 -3.95 -1.47 -10.40
N SER A 56 -2.89 -1.08 -11.09
CA SER A 56 -2.80 -1.22 -12.55
C SER A 56 -2.88 -2.68 -13.00
N GLU A 57 -2.26 -3.59 -12.26
CA GLU A 57 -2.32 -5.03 -12.55
C GLU A 57 -3.75 -5.57 -12.33
N LYS A 58 -4.41 -5.21 -11.22
CA LYS A 58 -5.81 -5.58 -10.94
C LYS A 58 -6.76 -5.11 -12.05
N GLU A 59 -6.66 -3.84 -12.45
CA GLU A 59 -7.46 -3.27 -13.53
C GLU A 59 -7.23 -3.99 -14.87
N MET A 60 -5.98 -4.38 -15.16
CA MET A 60 -5.63 -5.13 -16.37
C MET A 60 -6.19 -6.56 -16.36
N LEU A 61 -6.15 -7.25 -15.22
CA LEU A 61 -6.70 -8.59 -15.07
C LEU A 61 -8.22 -8.59 -15.18
N GLU A 62 -8.88 -7.62 -14.55
CA GLU A 62 -10.33 -7.41 -14.63
C GLU A 62 -10.76 -7.17 -16.08
N ALA A 63 -10.06 -6.28 -16.81
CA ALA A 63 -10.33 -6.02 -18.22
C ALA A 63 -10.17 -7.27 -19.12
N LYS A 64 -9.37 -8.25 -18.68
CA LYS A 64 -9.20 -9.54 -19.36
C LYS A 64 -10.15 -10.63 -18.88
N GLY A 65 -10.99 -10.35 -17.88
CA GLY A 65 -11.87 -11.34 -17.25
C GLY A 65 -11.12 -12.42 -16.47
N ILE A 66 -9.89 -12.14 -16.00
CA ILE A 66 -9.07 -13.07 -15.23
C ILE A 66 -9.28 -12.77 -13.73
N SER A 67 -9.67 -13.79 -12.96
CA SER A 67 -9.88 -13.70 -11.52
C SER A 67 -8.55 -13.79 -10.74
N ASP A 68 -8.16 -12.66 -10.14
CA ASP A 68 -7.37 -12.37 -8.91
C ASP A 68 -6.25 -13.32 -8.39
N ASP A 69 -5.60 -14.13 -9.23
CA ASP A 69 -4.38 -14.86 -8.85
C ASP A 69 -3.15 -14.39 -9.64
N SER A 70 -2.73 -13.14 -9.41
CA SER A 70 -1.47 -12.63 -9.94
C SER A 70 -0.36 -12.73 -8.91
N MET A 71 0.64 -13.55 -9.21
CA MET A 71 1.87 -13.64 -8.42
C MET A 71 2.55 -12.28 -8.28
N PHE A 72 2.48 -11.44 -9.32
CA PHE A 72 3.00 -10.07 -9.26
C PHE A 72 2.35 -9.27 -8.12
N ILE A 73 1.02 -9.32 -8.01
CA ILE A 73 0.28 -8.65 -6.92
C ILE A 73 0.75 -9.18 -5.56
N ARG A 74 0.78 -10.50 -5.38
CA ARG A 74 1.18 -11.14 -4.11
C ARG A 74 2.60 -10.76 -3.69
N ILE A 75 3.53 -10.74 -4.64
CA ILE A 75 4.92 -10.35 -4.39
C ILE A 75 5.00 -8.89 -3.96
N LEU A 76 4.28 -7.97 -4.62
CA LEU A 76 4.31 -6.56 -4.26
C LEU A 76 3.61 -6.27 -2.93
N GLU A 77 2.51 -6.96 -2.62
CA GLU A 77 1.79 -6.83 -1.35
C GLU A 77 2.68 -7.23 -0.16
N HIS A 78 3.63 -8.16 -0.33
CA HIS A 78 4.59 -8.53 0.71
C HIS A 78 5.49 -7.37 1.15
N TYR A 79 5.69 -6.35 0.30
CA TYR A 79 6.50 -5.17 0.62
C TYR A 79 5.68 -4.01 1.20
N LEU A 80 4.35 -4.13 1.23
CA LEU A 80 3.48 -3.10 1.78
C LEU A 80 3.37 -3.23 3.32
N PRO A 81 3.18 -2.10 4.04
CA PRO A 81 2.81 -2.18 5.45
C PRO A 81 1.49 -2.94 5.58
N LYS A 82 1.39 -3.75 6.64
CA LYS A 82 0.17 -4.48 6.96
C LYS A 82 -0.96 -3.46 7.12
N LEU A 83 -2.05 -3.68 6.38
CA LEU A 83 -3.23 -2.84 6.50
C LEU A 83 -3.82 -3.01 7.91
N ALA A 84 -4.12 -1.87 8.53
CA ALA A 84 -4.93 -1.82 9.74
C ALA A 84 -6.31 -2.37 9.41
N SER A 85 -6.76 -3.30 10.23
CA SER A 85 -8.11 -3.86 10.17
C SER A 85 -9.16 -2.79 10.49
N LYS A 86 -10.40 -3.08 10.12
CA LYS A 86 -11.55 -2.22 10.44
C LYS A 86 -11.64 -1.96 11.96
N ASP A 87 -11.41 -2.98 12.78
CA ASP A 87 -11.49 -2.89 14.24
C ASP A 87 -10.38 -2.02 14.83
N GLU A 88 -9.13 -2.21 14.39
CA GLU A 88 -7.99 -1.36 14.81
C GLU A 88 -8.24 0.12 14.47
N ILE A 89 -8.80 0.40 13.29
CA ILE A 89 -9.16 1.76 12.90
C ILE A 89 -10.29 2.30 13.79
N CYS A 90 -11.33 1.50 14.06
CA CYS A 90 -12.46 1.91 14.91
C CYS A 90 -12.03 2.21 16.34
N GLU A 91 -11.19 1.36 16.93
CA GLU A 91 -10.67 1.55 18.29
C GLU A 91 -9.84 2.83 18.38
N TRP A 92 -8.94 3.05 17.41
CA TRP A 92 -8.14 4.26 17.39
C TRP A 92 -9.00 5.53 17.26
N ILE A 93 -10.01 5.51 16.38
CA ILE A 93 -10.95 6.63 16.22
C ILE A 93 -11.64 6.95 17.56
N ARG A 94 -12.17 5.94 18.26
CA ARG A 94 -12.87 6.13 19.55
C ARG A 94 -11.96 6.73 20.63
N GLN A 95 -10.67 6.43 20.59
CA GLN A 95 -9.71 6.90 21.58
C GLN A 95 -9.13 8.29 21.25
N ASN A 96 -9.06 8.66 19.98
CA ASN A 96 -8.27 9.81 19.52
C ASN A 96 -9.07 10.90 18.81
N ILE A 97 -10.31 10.64 18.41
CA ILE A 97 -11.14 11.60 17.67
C ILE A 97 -12.30 12.07 18.55
N ASP A 98 -12.28 13.36 18.89
CA ASP A 98 -13.42 14.06 19.46
C ASP A 98 -14.28 14.65 18.33
N PHE A 99 -15.40 13.97 18.04
CA PHE A 99 -16.29 14.39 16.96
C PHE A 99 -16.97 15.74 17.19
N SER A 100 -17.03 16.24 18.43
CA SER A 100 -17.64 17.55 18.75
C SER A 100 -16.86 18.73 18.15
N GLN A 101 -15.58 18.52 17.82
CA GLN A 101 -14.71 19.51 17.20
C GLN A 101 -14.95 19.68 15.70
N PHE A 102 -15.78 18.82 15.10
CA PHE A 102 -16.03 18.79 13.67
C PHE A 102 -17.47 19.11 13.33
N LYS A 103 -17.68 19.81 12.21
CA LYS A 103 -19.02 20.09 11.66
C LYS A 103 -19.67 18.84 11.07
N ASN A 104 -18.86 17.86 10.67
CA ASN A 104 -19.30 16.54 10.23
C ASN A 104 -18.19 15.51 10.44
N LYS A 105 -18.56 14.24 10.58
CA LYS A 105 -17.61 13.13 10.85
C LYS A 105 -16.56 12.94 9.76
N MET A 106 -16.85 13.30 8.50
CA MET A 106 -15.88 13.19 7.40
C MET A 106 -14.67 14.12 7.57
N GLN A 107 -14.77 15.19 8.35
CA GLN A 107 -13.63 16.06 8.64
C GLN A 107 -12.55 15.35 9.49
N ALA A 108 -12.91 14.29 10.22
CA ALA A 108 -11.96 13.45 10.95
C ALA A 108 -11.09 12.59 10.02
N MET A 109 -11.40 12.50 8.71
CA MET A 109 -10.59 11.76 7.73
C MET A 109 -9.12 12.21 7.75
N LYS A 110 -8.87 13.52 7.82
CA LYS A 110 -7.50 14.06 7.78
C LYS A 110 -6.62 13.56 8.94
N PRO A 111 -7.00 13.71 10.22
CA PRO A 111 -6.18 13.19 11.32
C PRO A 111 -6.07 11.66 11.30
N ILE A 112 -7.12 10.93 10.93
CA ILE A 112 -7.07 9.46 10.83
C ILE A 112 -6.05 9.01 9.77
N MET A 113 -6.16 9.55 8.56
CA MET A 113 -5.23 9.24 7.47
C MET A 113 -3.82 9.75 7.75
N SER A 114 -3.66 10.82 8.54
CA SER A 114 -2.33 11.29 8.96
C SER A 114 -1.67 10.32 9.95
N TYR A 115 -2.44 9.61 10.78
CA TYR A 115 -1.92 8.63 11.72
C TYR A 115 -1.62 7.30 11.04
N PHE A 116 -2.58 6.74 10.30
CA PHE A 116 -2.41 5.44 9.65
C PHE A 116 -1.56 5.52 8.37
N GLY A 117 -1.51 6.69 7.73
CA GLY A 117 -0.78 6.89 6.48
C GLY A 117 -1.19 5.85 5.43
N SER A 118 -0.18 5.20 4.87
CA SER A 118 -0.38 4.12 3.91
C SER A 118 -0.87 2.78 4.49
N SER A 119 -0.98 2.66 5.82
CA SER A 119 -1.46 1.44 6.50
C SER A 119 -2.99 1.40 6.63
N ALA A 120 -3.73 2.42 6.17
CA ALA A 120 -5.19 2.35 6.10
C ALA A 120 -5.69 2.54 4.66
N ASP A 121 -6.83 1.91 4.37
CA ASP A 121 -7.60 2.19 3.15
C ASP A 121 -8.58 3.33 3.43
N GLY A 122 -8.48 4.42 2.67
CA GLY A 122 -9.33 5.59 2.83
C GLY A 122 -10.83 5.31 2.58
N ASN A 123 -11.17 4.33 1.75
CA ASN A 123 -12.55 3.90 1.55
C ASN A 123 -13.09 3.16 2.78
N ILE A 124 -12.27 2.31 3.41
CA ILE A 124 -12.64 1.64 4.66
C ILE A 124 -12.83 2.68 5.77
N VAL A 125 -11.90 3.64 5.92
CA VAL A 125 -12.04 4.74 6.89
C VAL A 125 -13.31 5.54 6.62
N LYS A 126 -13.60 5.86 5.36
CA LYS A 126 -14.82 6.57 4.96
C LYS A 126 -16.07 5.79 5.37
N GLN A 127 -16.10 4.49 5.09
CA GLN A 127 -17.22 3.62 5.46
C GLN A 127 -17.41 3.58 6.98
N ILE A 128 -16.34 3.41 7.76
CA ILE A 128 -16.39 3.46 9.23
C ILE A 128 -17.01 4.78 9.71
N LEU A 129 -16.56 5.91 9.17
CA LEU A 129 -17.06 7.24 9.56
C LEU A 129 -18.52 7.49 9.17
N GLN A 130 -19.05 6.76 8.17
CA GLN A 130 -20.47 6.81 7.79
C GLN A 130 -21.35 5.93 8.68
N GLU A 131 -20.79 4.84 9.21
CA GLU A 131 -21.49 3.91 10.11
C GLU A 131 -21.48 4.37 11.58
N LEU A 132 -20.48 5.17 11.98
CA LEU A 132 -20.41 5.82 13.29
C LEU A 132 -21.46 6.91 13.43
#